data_AF-A0A853KA43-F1
#
_entry.id   AF-A0A853KA43-F1
#
_cell.length_a   1.000
_cell.length_b   1.000
_cell.length_c   1.000
_cell.angle_alpha   90.00
_cell.angle_beta   90.00
_cell.angle_gamma   90.00
#
_symmetry.space_group_name_H-M   'P 1'
#
loop_
_entity.id
_entity.type
_entity.pdbx_description
1 polymer ?
#
loop_
_entity_poly.entity_id
_entity_poly.type
_entity_poly.pdbx_seq_one_letter_code
_entity_poly.pdbx_strand_id
1 'polypeptide(L)'
;MLQRKEAHGDDETVWRYARSAFAELDELETAMRALEEAIANASQRGETLDKLLRDYDTKTHAFEKRDGFSADAKTRRVLHGLRFTSEQYETPFASLSGGQKTRLQLARQLLIEPDLLMLDEPTNYLDLETVAWLEDYLRSYRESLLVISHDRYFLDRVTTVTYEMDHGKTVRYPGNYSVYAALKEEREAQQVEAFERQQAEIERIEDFIAKNIVRASTTKRAQSRRTWLARLERVEQPTARKLPFVTFLPETTSGVDVLELRRFCAKVGTPERALFAPFSIMLRRGERVALLGKNGIGKTSLLRAVAGVGKSEGVVRFGTHVEFGYYTQEQEQLDPALTVIETLWRVYPTRSETVIRTKLGHVLFHGDDVYKRVGDLSGGERSRLALAILSLSPANLLLLDEPTNHLDIESKEALEAALLDFPGTILFVSHDRYFLATLATRILSLTENRMLDYEGNYESFLAAQTQQSDETPTVKETARQALSPEAPRTKDERARRQLEKAQDRKRLARLTTLEQQIEQLEKEIKVDEARLVELSEQGDWVAINEHNEQLQEKNERLANVYREWEARSEEI
;
A
#
# COMPACT_ATOMS: atom_id res chain seq x y z
N MET A 1 -13.99 -16.49 0.81
CA MET A 1 -15.23 -17.21 1.21
C MET A 1 -15.72 -16.67 2.57
N LEU A 2 -16.01 -15.36 2.64
CA LEU A 2 -16.36 -14.60 3.86
C LEU A 2 -17.80 -14.80 4.37
N GLN A 3 -18.46 -15.89 3.98
CA GLN A 3 -19.86 -16.15 4.32
C GLN A 3 -20.05 -17.54 4.92
N ARG A 4 -19.51 -17.78 6.11
CA ARG A 4 -20.29 -18.58 7.06
C ARG A 4 -21.27 -17.61 7.72
N LYS A 5 -22.49 -17.55 7.17
CA LYS A 5 -23.67 -17.05 7.90
C LYS A 5 -23.92 -18.02 9.06
N GLU A 6 -23.15 -17.92 10.13
CA GLU A 6 -23.59 -18.43 11.42
C GLU A 6 -24.77 -17.53 11.84
N ALA A 7 -25.95 -18.15 12.02
CA ALA A 7 -27.12 -17.46 12.52
C ALA A 7 -26.87 -17.11 13.99
N HIS A 8 -26.31 -15.93 14.23
CA HIS A 8 -26.07 -15.43 15.57
C HIS A 8 -27.39 -14.96 16.18
N GLY A 9 -27.66 -15.33 17.44
CA GLY A 9 -28.83 -14.83 18.17
C GLY A 9 -28.68 -13.33 18.44
N ASP A 10 -29.78 -12.57 18.35
CA ASP A 10 -29.80 -11.11 18.48
C ASP A 10 -29.24 -10.58 19.82
N ASP A 11 -29.08 -11.44 20.84
CA ASP A 11 -28.58 -11.13 22.19
C ASP A 11 -27.08 -11.41 22.42
N GLU A 12 -26.30 -11.77 21.40
CA GLU A 12 -24.87 -12.05 21.58
C GLU A 12 -24.06 -10.76 21.77
N THR A 13 -23.35 -10.63 22.90
CA THR A 13 -22.49 -9.46 23.21
C THR A 13 -21.15 -9.53 22.50
N VAL A 14 -20.45 -8.40 22.36
CA VAL A 14 -19.09 -8.32 21.79
C VAL A 14 -18.14 -9.32 22.47
N TRP A 15 -18.17 -9.39 23.80
CA TRP A 15 -17.32 -10.30 24.56
C TRP A 15 -17.62 -11.76 24.26
N ARG A 16 -18.91 -12.12 24.31
CA ARG A 16 -19.35 -13.50 24.05
C ARG A 16 -19.03 -13.93 22.62
N TYR A 17 -19.23 -13.05 21.65
CA TYR A 17 -18.88 -13.30 20.26
C TYR A 17 -17.38 -13.57 20.10
N ALA A 18 -16.52 -12.75 20.72
CA ALA A 18 -15.08 -12.95 20.66
C ALA A 18 -14.65 -14.24 21.37
N ARG A 19 -15.24 -14.54 22.54
CA ARG A 19 -14.98 -15.78 23.30
C ARG A 19 -15.43 -17.03 22.58
N SER A 20 -16.40 -16.95 21.65
CA SER A 20 -16.81 -18.08 20.82
C SER A 20 -15.66 -18.69 19.98
N ALA A 21 -14.56 -17.94 19.76
CA ALA A 21 -13.32 -18.48 19.19
C ALA A 21 -12.73 -19.63 20.02
N PHE A 22 -13.00 -19.64 21.33
CA PHE A 22 -12.50 -20.59 22.31
C PHE A 22 -13.59 -21.59 22.75
N ALA A 23 -14.62 -21.82 21.94
CA ALA A 23 -15.74 -22.71 22.32
C ALA A 23 -15.29 -24.10 22.82
N GLU A 24 -14.28 -24.70 22.19
CA GLU A 24 -13.71 -25.98 22.64
C GLU A 24 -13.01 -25.88 24.02
N LEU A 25 -12.41 -24.73 24.34
CA LEU A 25 -11.81 -24.47 25.66
C LEU A 25 -12.89 -24.25 26.72
N ASP A 26 -13.98 -23.56 26.37
CA ASP A 26 -15.10 -23.32 27.27
C ASP A 26 -15.83 -24.64 27.60
N GLU A 27 -15.94 -25.56 26.63
CA GLU A 27 -16.42 -26.93 26.87
C GLU A 27 -15.48 -27.71 27.80
N LEU A 28 -14.17 -27.57 27.63
CA LEU A 28 -13.17 -28.19 28.52
C LEU A 28 -13.26 -27.62 29.94
N GLU A 29 -13.36 -26.29 30.10
CA GLU A 29 -13.51 -25.64 31.41
C GLU A 29 -14.80 -26.08 32.11
N THR A 30 -15.92 -26.14 31.38
CA THR A 30 -17.19 -26.60 31.92
C THR A 30 -17.11 -28.07 32.35
N ALA A 31 -16.47 -28.92 31.55
CA ALA A 31 -16.24 -30.32 31.90
C ALA A 31 -15.30 -30.47 33.12
N MET A 32 -14.29 -29.61 33.27
CA MET A 32 -13.40 -29.58 34.44
C MET A 32 -14.18 -29.20 35.70
N ARG A 33 -15.03 -28.16 35.67
CA ARG A 33 -15.88 -27.78 36.80
C ARG A 33 -16.85 -28.88 37.21
N ALA A 34 -17.45 -29.57 36.25
CA ALA A 34 -18.32 -30.72 36.53
C ALA A 34 -17.56 -31.88 37.19
N LEU A 35 -16.30 -32.11 36.79
CA LEU A 35 -15.43 -33.10 37.43
C LEU A 35 -15.02 -32.66 38.85
N GLU A 36 -14.74 -31.37 39.08
CA GLU A 36 -14.46 -30.81 40.41
C GLU A 36 -15.64 -31.03 41.38
N GLU A 37 -16.87 -30.75 40.92
CA GLU A 37 -18.08 -31.02 41.70
C GLU A 37 -18.27 -32.53 41.94
N ALA A 38 -18.00 -33.37 40.95
CA ALA A 38 -18.09 -34.83 41.10
C ALA A 38 -17.05 -35.38 42.10
N ILE A 39 -15.82 -34.84 42.08
CA ILE A 39 -14.75 -35.17 43.03
C ILE A 39 -15.13 -34.70 44.44
N ALA A 40 -15.67 -33.49 44.59
CA ALA A 40 -16.10 -32.95 45.88
C ALA A 40 -17.24 -33.76 46.51
N ASN A 41 -18.13 -34.32 45.70
CA ASN A 41 -19.26 -35.15 46.14
C ASN A 41 -18.92 -36.64 46.30
N ALA A 42 -17.70 -37.07 45.93
CA ALA A 42 -17.28 -38.46 46.05
C ALA A 42 -16.92 -38.81 47.51
N SER A 43 -17.89 -39.36 48.25
CA SER A 43 -17.76 -39.63 49.69
C SER A 43 -16.87 -40.82 50.06
N GLN A 44 -16.40 -41.64 49.10
CA GLN A 44 -15.57 -42.83 49.35
C GLN A 44 -14.35 -42.89 48.42
N ARG A 45 -13.17 -43.16 49.00
CA ARG A 45 -11.95 -43.50 48.24
C ARG A 45 -12.10 -44.90 47.62
N GLY A 46 -12.10 -44.97 46.30
CA GLY A 46 -12.19 -46.20 45.50
C GLY A 46 -11.90 -45.96 44.02
N GLU A 47 -12.01 -46.99 43.18
CA GLU A 47 -11.69 -46.93 41.73
C GLU A 47 -12.40 -45.79 40.98
N THR A 48 -13.59 -45.40 41.44
CA THR A 48 -14.36 -44.28 40.86
C THR A 48 -13.68 -42.93 41.07
N LEU A 49 -13.08 -42.69 42.24
CA LEU A 49 -12.35 -41.46 42.55
C LEU A 49 -11.04 -41.38 41.73
N ASP A 50 -10.33 -42.50 41.62
CA ASP A 50 -9.08 -42.57 40.84
C ASP A 50 -9.34 -42.31 39.35
N LYS A 51 -10.48 -42.77 38.81
CA LYS A 51 -10.88 -42.48 37.44
C LYS A 51 -11.20 -40.99 37.24
N LEU A 52 -11.98 -40.38 38.14
CA LEU A 52 -12.31 -38.95 38.08
C LEU A 52 -11.05 -38.06 38.16
N LEU A 53 -10.09 -38.41 39.02
CA LEU A 53 -8.82 -37.70 39.13
C LEU A 53 -7.98 -37.80 37.84
N ARG A 54 -7.92 -38.97 37.21
CA ARG A 54 -7.22 -39.14 35.92
C ARG A 54 -7.89 -38.37 34.78
N ASP A 55 -9.22 -38.38 34.73
CA ASP A 55 -9.98 -37.63 33.72
C ASP A 55 -9.81 -36.11 33.91
N TYR A 56 -9.79 -35.65 35.16
CA TYR A 56 -9.50 -34.25 35.50
C TYR A 56 -8.07 -33.85 35.11
N ASP A 57 -7.07 -34.66 35.45
CA ASP A 57 -5.66 -34.41 35.11
C ASP A 57 -5.45 -34.34 33.60
N THR A 58 -6.05 -35.28 32.85
CA THR A 58 -6.00 -35.29 31.37
C THR A 58 -6.62 -34.02 30.77
N LYS A 59 -7.77 -33.57 31.28
CA LYS A 59 -8.43 -32.36 30.80
C LYS A 59 -7.70 -31.09 31.20
N THR A 60 -7.13 -31.05 32.40
CA THR A 60 -6.31 -29.92 32.87
C THR A 60 -5.07 -29.75 32.00
N HIS A 61 -4.35 -30.84 31.72
CA HIS A 61 -3.23 -30.82 30.78
C HIS A 61 -3.62 -30.42 29.35
N ALA A 62 -4.78 -30.85 28.87
CA ALA A 62 -5.29 -30.43 27.56
C ALA A 62 -5.65 -28.92 27.54
N PHE A 63 -6.21 -28.40 28.63
CA PHE A 63 -6.54 -26.98 28.81
C PHE A 63 -5.28 -26.11 28.91
N GLU A 64 -4.27 -26.55 29.66
CA GLU A 64 -2.95 -25.90 29.75
C GLU A 64 -2.25 -25.85 28.39
N LYS A 65 -2.22 -26.98 27.68
CA LYS A 65 -1.55 -27.08 26.37
C LYS A 65 -2.15 -26.15 25.31
N ARG A 66 -3.44 -25.83 25.45
CA ARG A 66 -4.18 -24.91 24.57
C ARG A 66 -4.25 -23.48 25.14
N ASP A 67 -3.39 -23.14 26.10
CA ASP A 67 -3.27 -21.81 26.70
C ASP A 67 -4.58 -21.26 27.30
N GLY A 68 -5.45 -22.15 27.81
CA GLY A 68 -6.80 -21.80 28.28
C GLY A 68 -6.83 -20.73 29.37
N PHE A 69 -5.86 -20.72 30.29
CA PHE A 69 -5.75 -19.70 31.34
C PHE A 69 -5.46 -18.29 30.79
N SER A 70 -4.93 -18.18 29.57
CA SER A 70 -4.62 -16.90 28.93
C SER A 70 -5.75 -16.40 28.02
N ALA A 71 -6.78 -17.21 27.76
CA ALA A 71 -7.83 -16.93 26.77
C ALA A 71 -8.53 -15.59 27.02
N ASP A 72 -8.89 -15.28 28.27
CA ASP A 72 -9.48 -13.99 28.65
C ASP A 72 -8.53 -12.81 28.40
N ALA A 73 -7.27 -12.95 28.79
CA ALA A 73 -6.26 -11.90 28.61
C ALA A 73 -5.97 -11.65 27.13
N LYS A 74 -5.92 -12.71 26.32
CA LYS A 74 -5.75 -12.67 24.88
C LYS A 74 -6.95 -12.02 24.19
N THR A 75 -8.17 -12.40 24.60
CA THR A 75 -9.43 -11.79 24.13
C THR A 75 -9.42 -10.29 24.37
N ARG A 76 -9.09 -9.85 25.60
CA ARG A 76 -8.98 -8.42 25.94
C ARG A 76 -7.91 -7.71 25.10
N ARG A 77 -6.76 -8.34 24.87
CA ARG A 77 -5.66 -7.77 24.08
C ARG A 77 -6.08 -7.54 22.63
N VAL A 78 -6.70 -8.53 21.98
CA VAL A 78 -7.15 -8.44 20.59
C VAL A 78 -8.29 -7.43 20.44
N LEU A 79 -9.28 -7.48 21.33
CA LEU A 79 -10.39 -6.51 21.33
C LEU A 79 -9.89 -5.07 21.53
N HIS A 80 -8.99 -4.85 22.49
CA HIS A 80 -8.39 -3.54 22.73
C HIS A 80 -7.57 -3.05 21.52
N GLY A 81 -6.78 -3.95 20.91
CA GLY A 81 -6.02 -3.67 19.69
C GLY A 81 -6.89 -3.20 18.53
N LEU A 82 -8.06 -3.82 18.37
CA LEU A 82 -9.08 -3.45 17.38
C LEU A 82 -10.01 -2.31 17.83
N ARG A 83 -9.64 -1.61 18.91
CA ARG A 83 -10.31 -0.42 19.46
C ARG A 83 -11.71 -0.68 20.04
N PHE A 84 -11.96 -1.87 20.58
CA PHE A 84 -13.12 -2.09 21.46
C PHE A 84 -12.76 -1.72 22.89
N THR A 85 -13.52 -0.80 23.48
CA THR A 85 -13.34 -0.42 24.89
C THR A 85 -14.01 -1.44 25.82
N SER A 86 -13.59 -1.49 27.08
CA SER A 86 -14.19 -2.40 28.07
C SER A 86 -15.69 -2.17 28.28
N GLU A 87 -16.15 -0.92 28.08
CA GLU A 87 -17.57 -0.57 28.14
C GLU A 87 -18.38 -1.19 26.98
N GLN A 88 -17.72 -1.42 25.83
CA GLN A 88 -18.36 -2.00 24.65
C GLN A 88 -18.48 -3.53 24.71
N TYR A 89 -17.86 -4.18 25.69
CA TYR A 89 -17.86 -5.65 25.78
C TYR A 89 -19.27 -6.24 25.96
N GLU A 90 -20.14 -5.51 26.65
CA GLU A 90 -21.55 -5.88 26.86
C GLU A 90 -22.49 -5.35 25.78
N THR A 91 -21.98 -4.63 24.77
CA THR A 91 -22.81 -4.11 23.70
C THR A 91 -23.33 -5.26 22.82
N PRO A 92 -24.63 -5.30 22.49
CA PRO A 92 -25.18 -6.33 21.61
C PRO A 92 -24.61 -6.23 20.18
N PHE A 93 -24.29 -7.37 19.58
CA PHE A 93 -23.75 -7.47 18.22
C PHE A 93 -24.62 -6.72 17.19
N ALA A 94 -25.95 -6.81 17.32
CA ALA A 94 -26.90 -6.18 16.40
C ALA A 94 -26.73 -4.65 16.31
N SER A 95 -26.38 -4.00 17.43
CA SER A 95 -26.25 -2.54 17.55
C SER A 95 -24.96 -1.96 16.95
N LEU A 96 -23.98 -2.82 16.61
CA LEU A 96 -22.72 -2.40 16.02
C LEU A 96 -22.90 -1.92 14.57
N SER A 97 -22.15 -0.90 14.20
CA SER A 97 -22.01 -0.47 12.79
C SER A 97 -21.38 -1.58 11.94
N GLY A 98 -21.58 -1.54 10.61
CA GLY A 98 -21.02 -2.52 9.68
C GLY A 98 -19.51 -2.72 9.85
N GLY A 99 -18.73 -1.62 9.94
CA GLY A 99 -17.28 -1.69 10.16
C GLY A 99 -16.88 -2.23 11.54
N GLN A 100 -17.68 -1.97 12.59
CA GLN A 100 -17.46 -2.60 13.90
C GLN A 100 -17.74 -4.11 13.86
N LYS A 101 -18.77 -4.54 13.12
CA LYS A 101 -19.05 -5.98 12.93
C LYS A 101 -17.91 -6.68 12.21
N THR A 102 -17.38 -6.10 11.14
CA THR A 102 -16.22 -6.65 10.41
C THR A 102 -14.98 -6.71 11.31
N ARG A 103 -14.70 -5.66 12.10
CA ARG A 103 -13.61 -5.67 13.08
C ARG A 103 -13.76 -6.78 14.12
N LEU A 104 -14.97 -6.99 14.63
CA LEU A 104 -15.24 -8.04 15.61
C LEU A 104 -15.10 -9.44 15.00
N GLN A 105 -15.48 -9.62 13.73
CA GLN A 105 -15.23 -10.84 12.98
C GLN A 105 -13.73 -11.11 12.81
N LEU A 106 -12.96 -10.07 12.43
CA LEU A 106 -11.50 -10.16 12.37
C LEU A 106 -10.92 -10.54 13.74
N ALA A 107 -11.37 -9.91 14.83
CA ALA A 107 -10.96 -10.24 16.19
C ALA A 107 -11.13 -11.72 16.49
N ARG A 108 -12.30 -12.28 16.18
CA ARG A 108 -12.59 -13.70 16.38
C ARG A 108 -11.65 -14.59 15.57
N GLN A 109 -11.40 -14.27 14.30
CA GLN A 109 -10.48 -15.06 13.46
C GLN A 109 -9.03 -15.03 13.98
N LEU A 110 -8.57 -13.88 14.46
CA LEU A 110 -7.24 -13.73 15.07
C LEU A 110 -7.10 -14.52 16.39
N LEU A 111 -8.20 -14.73 17.11
CA LEU A 111 -8.21 -15.52 18.36
C LEU A 111 -8.20 -17.03 18.12
N ILE A 112 -8.77 -17.51 17.00
CA ILE A 112 -8.80 -18.93 16.63
C ILE A 112 -7.39 -19.46 16.35
N GLU A 113 -6.50 -18.63 15.77
CA GLU A 113 -5.14 -19.00 15.35
C GLU A 113 -5.08 -20.27 14.47
N PRO A 114 -5.74 -20.28 13.29
CA PRO A 114 -5.68 -21.41 12.37
C PRO A 114 -4.28 -21.60 11.74
N ASP A 115 -3.95 -22.84 11.35
CA ASP A 115 -2.70 -23.16 10.63
C ASP A 115 -2.54 -22.37 9.32
N LEU A 116 -3.65 -21.99 8.70
CA LEU A 116 -3.71 -21.09 7.54
C LEU A 116 -4.75 -20.01 7.77
N LEU A 117 -4.30 -18.77 7.91
CA LEU A 117 -5.16 -17.59 7.98
C LEU A 117 -5.24 -16.93 6.61
N MET A 118 -6.46 -16.81 6.07
CA MET A 118 -6.73 -16.12 4.81
C MET A 118 -7.46 -14.80 5.09
N LEU A 119 -6.86 -13.67 4.70
CA LEU A 119 -7.41 -12.34 4.90
C LEU A 119 -7.64 -11.67 3.55
N ASP A 120 -8.86 -11.20 3.32
CA ASP A 120 -9.28 -10.50 2.12
C ASP A 120 -9.59 -9.04 2.48
N GLU A 121 -8.72 -8.13 2.06
CA GLU A 121 -8.70 -6.70 2.39
C GLU A 121 -8.89 -6.39 3.89
N PRO A 122 -8.01 -6.89 4.78
CA PRO A 122 -8.19 -6.75 6.23
C PRO A 122 -8.00 -5.33 6.76
N THR A 123 -7.35 -4.45 6.01
CA THR A 123 -7.10 -3.05 6.39
C THR A 123 -8.30 -2.15 6.17
N ASN A 124 -9.31 -2.60 5.41
CA ASN A 124 -10.51 -1.81 5.15
C ASN A 124 -11.23 -1.46 6.45
N TYR A 125 -11.66 -0.20 6.55
CA TYR A 125 -12.38 0.36 7.72
C TYR A 125 -11.56 0.43 9.03
N LEU A 126 -10.25 0.16 8.99
CA LEU A 126 -9.34 0.36 10.11
C LEU A 126 -8.69 1.75 10.04
N ASP A 127 -8.46 2.36 11.21
CA ASP A 127 -7.63 3.58 11.26
C ASP A 127 -6.13 3.23 11.24
N LEU A 128 -5.28 4.25 11.00
CA LEU A 128 -3.84 4.06 10.84
C LEU A 128 -3.19 3.36 12.04
N GLU A 129 -3.65 3.65 13.25
CA GLU A 129 -3.15 3.06 14.50
C GLU A 129 -3.57 1.58 14.61
N THR A 130 -4.82 1.26 14.25
CA THR A 130 -5.33 -0.12 14.27
C THR A 130 -4.67 -0.96 13.19
N VAL A 131 -4.39 -0.40 12.00
CA VAL A 131 -3.61 -1.07 10.96
C VAL A 131 -2.20 -1.37 11.46
N ALA A 132 -1.54 -0.43 12.14
CA ALA A 132 -0.18 -0.64 12.69
C ALA A 132 -0.17 -1.79 13.72
N TRP A 133 -1.16 -1.80 14.61
CA TRP A 133 -1.32 -2.90 15.56
C TRP A 133 -1.54 -4.24 14.87
N LEU A 134 -2.38 -4.28 13.82
CA LEU A 134 -2.65 -5.49 13.06
C LEU A 134 -1.39 -5.99 12.34
N GLU A 135 -0.58 -5.10 11.76
CA GLU A 135 0.71 -5.44 11.15
C GLU A 135 1.64 -6.13 12.16
N ASP A 136 1.80 -5.53 13.35
CA ASP A 136 2.66 -6.09 14.39
C ASP A 136 2.12 -7.43 14.91
N TYR A 137 0.81 -7.57 15.03
CA TYR A 137 0.16 -8.83 15.40
C TYR A 137 0.44 -9.91 14.35
N LEU A 138 0.18 -9.63 13.07
CA LEU A 138 0.36 -10.59 11.98
C LEU A 138 1.82 -10.93 11.72
N ARG A 139 2.75 -10.01 11.98
CA ARG A 139 4.18 -10.28 11.90
C ARG A 139 4.67 -11.25 12.98
N SER A 140 4.00 -11.27 14.12
CA SER A 140 4.25 -12.25 15.20
C SER A 140 3.52 -13.59 14.99
N TYR A 141 2.67 -13.69 13.96
CA TYR A 141 1.93 -14.89 13.63
C TYR A 141 2.89 -16.00 13.17
N ARG A 142 2.79 -17.17 13.80
CA ARG A 142 3.75 -18.27 13.58
C ARG A 142 3.41 -19.15 12.39
N GLU A 143 2.12 -19.23 12.06
CA GLU A 143 1.60 -20.12 11.03
C GLU A 143 1.50 -19.44 9.67
N SER A 144 0.88 -20.11 8.69
CA SER A 144 0.79 -19.60 7.33
C SER A 144 -0.24 -18.48 7.20
N LEU A 145 0.13 -17.42 6.50
CA LEU A 145 -0.73 -16.27 6.24
C LEU A 145 -0.85 -16.04 4.72
N LEU A 146 -2.09 -15.92 4.23
CA LEU A 146 -2.40 -15.50 2.87
C LEU A 146 -3.22 -14.21 2.94
N VAL A 147 -2.64 -13.11 2.46
CA VAL A 147 -3.26 -11.79 2.46
C VAL A 147 -3.53 -11.35 1.04
N ILE A 148 -4.75 -10.87 0.80
CA ILE A 148 -5.10 -10.04 -0.36
C ILE A 148 -5.31 -8.63 0.17
N SER A 149 -4.54 -7.66 -0.33
CA SER A 149 -4.74 -6.26 0.04
C SER A 149 -4.33 -5.30 -1.08
N HIS A 150 -4.99 -4.14 -1.13
CA HIS A 150 -4.57 -2.98 -1.90
C HIS A 150 -3.72 -1.97 -1.10
N ASP A 151 -3.37 -2.29 0.15
CA ASP A 151 -2.46 -1.49 0.98
C ASP A 151 -1.01 -1.97 0.79
N ARG A 152 -0.21 -1.18 0.07
CA ARG A 152 1.18 -1.48 -0.23
C ARG A 152 2.06 -1.56 1.01
N TYR A 153 1.87 -0.67 1.99
CA TYR A 153 2.67 -0.67 3.22
C TYR A 153 2.37 -1.90 4.06
N PHE A 154 1.10 -2.28 4.14
CA PHE A 154 0.68 -3.49 4.84
C PHE A 154 1.32 -4.73 4.20
N LEU A 155 1.21 -4.87 2.87
CA LEU A 155 1.84 -5.98 2.15
C LEU A 155 3.36 -5.98 2.34
N ASP A 156 4.00 -4.82 2.29
CA ASP A 156 5.45 -4.69 2.42
C ASP A 156 5.97 -5.14 3.80
N ARG A 157 5.22 -4.85 4.86
CA ARG A 157 5.59 -5.18 6.25
C ARG A 157 5.25 -6.61 6.66
N VAL A 158 4.15 -7.15 6.14
CA VAL A 158 3.59 -8.44 6.62
C VAL A 158 4.00 -9.61 5.73
N THR A 159 4.14 -9.40 4.42
CA THR A 159 4.38 -10.49 3.47
C THR A 159 5.86 -10.73 3.21
N THR A 160 6.21 -11.99 2.95
CA THR A 160 7.58 -12.43 2.63
C THR A 160 7.70 -12.97 1.20
N VAL A 161 6.57 -13.24 0.56
CA VAL A 161 6.43 -13.76 -0.81
C VAL A 161 5.20 -13.12 -1.42
N THR A 162 5.32 -12.64 -2.66
CA THR A 162 4.21 -12.05 -3.40
C THR A 162 3.82 -12.93 -4.58
N TYR A 163 2.52 -13.18 -4.74
CA TYR A 163 1.97 -13.87 -5.91
C TYR A 163 1.19 -12.88 -6.75
N GLU A 164 1.61 -12.72 -8.00
CA GLU A 164 0.90 -11.96 -9.00
C GLU A 164 -0.07 -12.88 -9.73
N MET A 165 -1.31 -12.45 -9.89
CA MET A 165 -2.30 -13.11 -10.74
C MET A 165 -2.62 -12.21 -11.92
N ASP A 166 -2.23 -12.62 -13.12
CA ASP A 166 -2.50 -11.90 -14.35
C ASP A 166 -2.99 -12.85 -15.46
N HIS A 167 -4.09 -12.49 -16.13
CA HIS A 167 -4.74 -13.30 -17.18
C HIS A 167 -4.93 -14.79 -16.84
N GLY A 168 -5.19 -15.12 -15.58
CA GLY A 168 -5.35 -16.51 -15.09
C GLY A 168 -4.04 -17.29 -14.96
N LYS A 169 -2.89 -16.65 -15.19
CA LYS A 169 -1.55 -17.14 -14.84
C LYS A 169 -1.17 -16.59 -13.47
N THR A 170 -0.50 -17.40 -12.65
CA THR A 170 0.04 -16.96 -11.36
C THR A 170 1.56 -17.02 -11.39
N VAL A 171 2.22 -15.91 -11.07
CA VAL A 171 3.67 -15.82 -10.99
C VAL A 171 4.07 -15.53 -9.55
N ARG A 172 5.05 -16.27 -9.05
CA ARG A 172 5.59 -16.11 -7.69
C ARG A 172 6.84 -15.25 -7.73
N TYR A 173 6.88 -14.23 -6.88
CA TYR A 173 8.04 -13.37 -6.67
C TYR A 173 8.57 -13.54 -5.24
N PRO A 174 9.90 -13.71 -5.06
CA PRO A 174 10.50 -13.71 -3.74
C PRO A 174 10.51 -12.29 -3.16
N GLY A 175 10.16 -12.14 -1.89
CA GLY A 175 10.16 -10.85 -1.21
C GLY A 175 8.77 -10.23 -1.06
N ASN A 176 8.79 -9.06 -0.44
CA ASN A 176 7.60 -8.26 -0.15
C ASN A 176 7.15 -7.46 -1.38
N TYR A 177 6.16 -6.58 -1.20
CA TYR A 177 5.58 -5.83 -2.31
C TYR A 177 6.60 -4.96 -3.05
N SER A 178 7.48 -4.25 -2.34
CA SER A 178 8.46 -3.35 -2.98
C SER A 178 9.46 -4.11 -3.86
N VAL A 179 9.93 -5.27 -3.40
CA VAL A 179 10.81 -6.15 -4.18
C VAL A 179 10.07 -6.70 -5.40
N TYR A 180 8.82 -7.13 -5.23
CA TYR A 180 7.97 -7.57 -6.34
C TYR A 180 7.81 -6.47 -7.40
N ALA A 181 7.50 -5.23 -6.99
CA ALA A 181 7.28 -4.13 -7.92
C ALA A 181 8.53 -3.87 -8.80
N ALA A 182 9.72 -3.85 -8.18
CA ALA A 182 10.98 -3.68 -8.90
C ALA A 182 11.28 -4.86 -9.86
N LEU A 183 11.15 -6.10 -9.38
CA LEU A 183 11.38 -7.30 -10.20
C LEU A 183 10.39 -7.40 -11.37
N LYS A 184 9.15 -6.96 -11.16
CA LYS A 184 8.13 -6.90 -12.20
C LYS A 184 8.50 -5.89 -13.28
N GLU A 185 8.87 -4.67 -12.89
CA GLU A 185 9.28 -3.62 -13.83
C GLU A 185 10.49 -4.07 -14.68
N GLU A 186 11.49 -4.68 -14.05
CA GLU A 186 12.66 -5.23 -14.76
C GLU A 186 12.24 -6.32 -15.76
N ARG A 187 11.37 -7.26 -15.34
CA ARG A 187 10.86 -8.33 -16.19
C ARG A 187 10.07 -7.78 -17.38
N GLU A 188 9.21 -6.79 -17.16
CA GLU A 188 8.43 -6.13 -18.20
C GLU A 188 9.36 -5.44 -19.21
N ALA A 189 10.38 -4.70 -18.73
CA ALA A 189 11.37 -4.06 -19.59
C ALA A 189 12.16 -5.08 -20.43
N GLN A 190 12.61 -6.18 -19.84
CA GLN A 190 13.29 -7.28 -20.55
C GLN A 190 12.39 -7.93 -21.60
N GLN A 191 11.10 -8.10 -21.31
CA GLN A 191 10.13 -8.66 -22.25
C GLN A 191 9.89 -7.72 -23.43
N VAL A 192 9.76 -6.41 -23.19
CA VAL A 192 9.63 -5.39 -24.25
C VAL A 192 10.86 -5.42 -25.15
N GLU A 193 12.05 -5.38 -24.59
CA GLU A 193 13.28 -5.38 -25.36
C GLU A 193 13.45 -6.68 -26.18
N ALA A 194 13.17 -7.84 -25.58
CA ALA A 194 13.21 -9.13 -26.28
C ALA A 194 12.21 -9.19 -27.45
N PHE A 195 11.01 -8.64 -27.26
CA PHE A 195 10.00 -8.55 -28.30
C PHE A 195 10.45 -7.63 -29.44
N GLU A 196 10.94 -6.42 -29.15
CA GLU A 196 11.43 -5.48 -30.15
C GLU A 196 12.59 -6.07 -30.97
N ARG A 197 13.56 -6.71 -30.29
CA ARG A 197 14.67 -7.42 -30.96
C ARG A 197 14.16 -8.54 -31.88
N GLN A 198 13.18 -9.32 -31.44
CA GLN A 198 12.61 -10.39 -32.26
C GLN A 198 11.82 -9.84 -33.46
N GLN A 199 11.04 -8.77 -33.28
CA GLN A 199 10.30 -8.14 -34.38
C GLN A 199 11.24 -7.56 -35.42
N ALA A 200 12.29 -6.85 -35.01
CA ALA A 200 13.28 -6.31 -35.95
C ALA A 200 13.98 -7.43 -36.76
N GLU A 201 14.24 -8.58 -36.15
CA GLU A 201 14.82 -9.73 -36.86
C GLU A 201 13.81 -10.40 -37.81
N ILE A 202 12.54 -10.52 -37.39
CA ILE A 202 11.45 -11.01 -38.24
C ILE A 202 11.32 -10.11 -39.47
N GLU A 203 11.26 -8.79 -39.29
CA GLU A 203 11.17 -7.81 -40.37
C GLU A 203 12.36 -7.95 -41.35
N ARG A 204 13.59 -8.05 -40.85
CA ARG A 204 14.79 -8.26 -41.70
C ARG A 204 14.71 -9.53 -42.53
N ILE A 205 14.24 -10.63 -41.93
CA ILE A 205 14.11 -11.92 -42.61
C ILE A 205 12.98 -11.87 -43.65
N GLU A 206 11.87 -11.22 -43.34
CA GLU A 206 10.75 -11.00 -44.26
C GLU A 206 11.20 -10.17 -45.48
N ASP A 207 11.96 -9.10 -45.23
CA ASP A 207 12.58 -8.27 -46.25
C ASP A 207 13.54 -9.06 -47.16
N PHE A 208 14.36 -9.91 -46.56
CA PHE A 208 15.25 -10.80 -47.30
C PHE A 208 14.47 -11.78 -48.17
N ILE A 209 13.39 -12.38 -47.64
CA ILE A 209 12.52 -13.29 -48.39
C ILE A 209 11.89 -12.55 -49.57
N ALA A 210 11.28 -11.39 -49.34
CA ALA A 210 10.62 -10.59 -50.36
C ALA A 210 11.58 -10.22 -51.52
N LYS A 211 12.80 -9.79 -51.20
CA LYS A 211 13.81 -9.39 -52.20
C LYS A 211 14.40 -10.57 -52.98
N ASN A 212 14.49 -11.76 -52.38
CA ASN A 212 15.26 -12.89 -52.94
C ASN A 212 14.40 -14.06 -53.48
N ILE A 213 13.08 -14.06 -53.28
CA ILE A 213 12.19 -15.14 -53.73
C ILE A 213 12.01 -15.17 -55.25
N VAL A 214 12.10 -14.01 -55.91
CA VAL A 214 11.87 -13.82 -57.36
C VAL A 214 13.09 -14.21 -58.21
N ARG A 215 14.30 -14.32 -57.62
CA ARG A 215 15.55 -14.62 -58.32
C ARG A 215 15.90 -16.11 -58.24
N ALA A 216 15.98 -16.80 -59.38
CA ALA A 216 16.16 -18.25 -59.48
C ALA A 216 17.37 -18.84 -58.72
N SER A 217 18.45 -18.07 -58.53
CA SER A 217 19.65 -18.50 -57.79
C SER A 217 19.52 -18.41 -56.27
N THR A 218 18.64 -17.55 -55.75
CA THR A 218 18.46 -17.31 -54.31
C THR A 218 17.14 -17.85 -53.74
N THR A 219 16.24 -18.36 -54.60
CA THR A 219 14.92 -18.88 -54.23
C THR A 219 14.97 -19.98 -53.16
N LYS A 220 15.92 -20.94 -53.23
CA LYS A 220 16.05 -22.01 -52.22
C LYS A 220 16.39 -21.48 -50.83
N ARG A 221 17.23 -20.43 -50.74
CA ARG A 221 17.59 -19.77 -49.47
C ARG A 221 16.42 -18.99 -48.88
N ALA A 222 15.64 -18.31 -49.72
CA ALA A 222 14.42 -17.62 -49.30
C ALA A 222 13.33 -18.59 -48.80
N GLN A 223 13.14 -19.73 -49.48
CA GLN A 223 12.21 -20.78 -49.04
C GLN A 223 12.60 -21.42 -47.70
N SER A 224 13.89 -21.67 -47.47
CA SER A 224 14.38 -22.20 -46.19
C SER A 224 14.12 -21.24 -45.02
N ARG A 225 14.42 -19.94 -45.19
CA ARG A 225 14.13 -18.91 -44.19
C ARG A 225 12.64 -18.72 -43.94
N ARG A 226 11.79 -18.85 -44.97
CA ARG A 226 10.32 -18.82 -44.81
C ARG A 226 9.82 -19.96 -43.93
N THR A 227 10.35 -21.17 -44.13
CA THR A 227 9.98 -22.34 -43.32
C THR A 227 10.49 -22.21 -41.88
N TRP A 228 11.67 -21.60 -41.68
CA TRP A 228 12.19 -21.29 -40.35
C TRP A 228 11.34 -20.25 -39.63
N LEU A 229 10.97 -19.15 -40.30
CA LEU A 229 10.09 -18.11 -39.76
C LEU A 229 8.72 -18.66 -39.34
N ALA A 230 8.17 -19.61 -40.12
CA ALA A 230 6.90 -20.27 -39.81
C ALA A 230 6.96 -21.22 -38.59
N ARG A 231 8.17 -21.61 -38.16
CA ARG A 231 8.41 -22.46 -36.97
C ARG A 231 8.99 -21.69 -35.79
N LEU A 232 9.31 -20.41 -35.98
CA LEU A 232 9.86 -19.57 -34.93
C LEU A 232 8.79 -19.35 -33.86
N GLU A 233 9.12 -19.68 -32.62
CA GLU A 233 8.28 -19.39 -31.47
C GLU A 233 8.34 -17.88 -31.22
N ARG A 234 7.21 -17.21 -31.42
CA ARG A 234 7.13 -15.75 -31.26
C ARG A 234 7.03 -15.43 -29.78
N VAL A 235 7.87 -14.50 -29.33
CA VAL A 235 7.75 -13.89 -28.01
C VAL A 235 6.36 -13.25 -27.94
N GLU A 236 5.62 -13.54 -26.86
CA GLU A 236 4.32 -12.93 -26.62
C GLU A 236 4.51 -11.41 -26.63
N GLN A 237 3.67 -10.72 -27.42
CA GLN A 237 3.67 -9.26 -27.43
C GLN A 237 3.48 -8.77 -25.99
N PRO A 238 4.40 -7.97 -25.45
CA PRO A 238 4.22 -7.37 -24.14
C PRO A 238 2.94 -6.55 -24.24
N THR A 239 1.91 -6.96 -23.51
CA THR A 239 0.75 -6.11 -23.27
C THR A 239 1.27 -4.96 -22.43
N ALA A 240 1.62 -3.84 -23.07
CA ALA A 240 1.89 -2.61 -22.35
C ALA A 240 0.67 -2.38 -21.45
N ARG A 241 0.90 -2.45 -20.14
CA ARG A 241 -0.15 -2.26 -19.16
C ARG A 241 -0.68 -0.86 -19.38
N LYS A 242 -1.88 -0.75 -19.95
CA LYS A 242 -2.50 0.55 -20.17
C LYS A 242 -2.94 1.02 -18.79
N LEU A 243 -2.13 1.86 -18.16
CA LEU A 243 -2.51 2.48 -16.90
C LEU A 243 -3.53 3.58 -17.19
N PRO A 244 -4.53 3.77 -16.31
CA PRO A 244 -5.37 4.96 -16.36
C PRO A 244 -4.47 6.20 -16.31
N PHE A 245 -4.68 7.15 -17.22
CA PHE A 245 -3.95 8.41 -17.22
C PHE A 245 -4.90 9.54 -16.86
N VAL A 246 -4.64 10.22 -15.74
CA VAL A 246 -5.55 11.23 -15.23
C VAL A 246 -4.81 12.53 -14.96
N THR A 247 -5.50 13.65 -15.18
CA THR A 247 -4.94 14.98 -14.92
C THR A 247 -6.05 15.87 -14.40
N PHE A 248 -5.76 16.59 -13.32
CA PHE A 248 -6.62 17.63 -12.77
C PHE A 248 -6.15 18.99 -13.29
N LEU A 249 -7.02 19.68 -14.01
CA LEU A 249 -6.73 20.98 -14.60
C LEU A 249 -7.74 21.99 -14.06
N PRO A 250 -7.34 22.85 -13.11
CA PRO A 250 -8.23 23.88 -12.62
C PRO A 250 -8.49 24.90 -13.73
N GLU A 251 -9.73 25.39 -13.85
CA GLU A 251 -10.09 26.40 -14.86
C GLU A 251 -9.52 27.79 -14.52
N THR A 252 -9.32 28.06 -13.25
CA THR A 252 -8.80 29.34 -12.75
C THR A 252 -7.78 29.15 -11.63
N THR A 253 -6.88 30.12 -11.48
CA THR A 253 -5.95 30.16 -10.34
C THR A 253 -6.55 30.93 -9.18
N SER A 254 -6.49 30.35 -7.99
CA SER A 254 -6.93 31.01 -6.75
C SER A 254 -5.93 32.05 -6.25
N GLY A 255 -6.38 32.92 -5.33
CA GLY A 255 -5.49 33.76 -4.53
C GLY A 255 -4.54 32.94 -3.63
N VAL A 256 -3.58 33.61 -2.97
CA VAL A 256 -2.63 32.96 -2.05
C VAL A 256 -3.34 32.34 -0.85
N ASP A 257 -4.31 33.07 -0.32
CA ASP A 257 -5.17 32.65 0.77
C ASP A 257 -6.36 31.90 0.19
N VAL A 258 -6.53 30.61 0.52
CA VAL A 258 -7.51 29.73 -0.14
C VAL A 258 -8.70 29.40 0.76
N LEU A 259 -8.45 28.90 1.97
CA LEU A 259 -9.50 28.56 2.93
C LEU A 259 -9.10 29.00 4.33
N GLU A 260 -9.94 29.82 4.95
CA GLU A 260 -9.80 30.27 6.32
C GLU A 260 -10.92 29.69 7.18
N LEU A 261 -10.55 29.00 8.26
CA LEU A 261 -11.45 28.53 9.30
C LEU A 261 -11.13 29.28 10.60
N ARG A 262 -12.12 29.93 11.23
CA ARG A 262 -11.93 30.62 12.52
C ARG A 262 -12.90 30.08 13.57
N ARG A 263 -12.35 29.62 14.70
CA ARG A 263 -13.10 28.99 15.81
C ARG A 263 -14.10 27.95 15.29
N PHE A 264 -13.69 27.19 14.29
CA PHE A 264 -14.53 26.27 13.54
C PHE A 264 -14.76 24.98 14.33
N CYS A 265 -16.01 24.53 14.37
CA CYS A 265 -16.43 23.28 15.00
C CYS A 265 -17.56 22.63 14.18
N ALA A 266 -17.42 21.37 13.79
CA ALA A 266 -18.50 20.62 13.16
C ALA A 266 -19.50 20.08 14.22
N LYS A 267 -20.78 20.02 13.87
CA LYS A 267 -21.87 19.55 14.74
C LYS A 267 -22.67 18.43 14.08
N VAL A 268 -23.13 17.46 14.87
CA VAL A 268 -23.99 16.36 14.41
C VAL A 268 -25.11 16.05 15.40
N GLY A 269 -26.16 15.39 14.91
CA GLY A 269 -27.27 14.89 15.72
C GLY A 269 -28.35 15.93 16.07
N THR A 270 -29.35 15.44 16.79
CA THR A 270 -30.45 16.21 17.39
C THR A 270 -30.68 15.70 18.82
N PRO A 271 -30.29 16.42 19.88
CA PRO A 271 -29.70 17.78 19.88
C PRO A 271 -28.30 17.83 19.28
N GLU A 272 -27.91 19.00 18.77
CA GLU A 272 -26.62 19.20 18.13
C GLU A 272 -25.48 19.04 19.14
N ARG A 273 -24.57 18.12 18.86
CA ARG A 273 -23.35 17.91 19.65
C ARG A 273 -22.14 18.31 18.83
N ALA A 274 -21.26 19.11 19.44
CA ALA A 274 -19.94 19.42 18.93
C ALA A 274 -19.09 18.13 18.90
N LEU A 275 -18.44 17.87 17.77
CA LEU A 275 -17.61 16.67 17.59
C LEU A 275 -16.21 16.82 18.21
N PHE A 276 -15.68 18.04 18.21
CA PHE A 276 -14.33 18.37 18.65
C PHE A 276 -14.26 19.82 19.14
N ALA A 277 -13.20 20.18 19.85
CA ALA A 277 -12.97 21.56 20.28
C ALA A 277 -12.75 22.52 19.08
N PRO A 278 -13.21 23.78 19.16
CA PRO A 278 -13.10 24.73 18.06
C PRO A 278 -11.63 25.07 17.76
N PHE A 279 -11.28 25.12 16.47
CA PHE A 279 -9.92 25.42 16.01
C PHE A 279 -9.91 26.53 14.96
N SER A 280 -8.73 27.08 14.67
CA SER A 280 -8.56 28.03 13.56
C SER A 280 -7.39 27.61 12.71
N ILE A 281 -7.56 27.64 11.39
CA ILE A 281 -6.54 27.28 10.43
C ILE A 281 -6.67 28.10 9.16
N MET A 282 -5.54 28.31 8.50
CA MET A 282 -5.45 28.92 7.18
C MET A 282 -4.76 27.95 6.22
N LEU A 283 -5.41 27.66 5.09
CA LEU A 283 -4.83 26.94 3.97
C LEU A 283 -4.41 27.93 2.89
N ARG A 284 -3.20 27.73 2.38
CA ARG A 284 -2.63 28.54 1.30
C ARG A 284 -2.56 27.76 -0.01
N ARG A 285 -2.44 28.51 -1.10
CA ARG A 285 -2.38 27.95 -2.45
C ARG A 285 -1.20 27.01 -2.61
N GLY A 286 -1.47 25.81 -3.14
CA GLY A 286 -0.47 24.77 -3.37
C GLY A 286 -0.23 23.87 -2.16
N GLU A 287 -0.84 24.17 -1.00
CA GLU A 287 -0.76 23.27 0.15
C GLU A 287 -1.55 21.99 -0.11
N ARG A 288 -0.99 20.88 0.36
CA ARG A 288 -1.60 19.54 0.35
C ARG A 288 -1.70 19.10 1.78
N VAL A 289 -2.87 19.27 2.36
CA VAL A 289 -3.11 19.16 3.79
C VAL A 289 -3.88 17.87 4.06
N ALA A 290 -3.27 16.97 4.82
CA ALA A 290 -3.90 15.73 5.25
C ALA A 290 -4.57 15.90 6.61
N LEU A 291 -5.81 15.44 6.74
CA LEU A 291 -6.56 15.40 8.00
C LEU A 291 -6.56 13.97 8.56
N LEU A 292 -5.82 13.78 9.65
CA LEU A 292 -5.69 12.51 10.38
C LEU A 292 -6.51 12.52 11.66
N GLY A 293 -6.89 11.33 12.12
CA GLY A 293 -7.63 11.15 13.36
C GLY A 293 -8.33 9.80 13.42
N LYS A 294 -8.72 9.41 14.63
CA LYS A 294 -9.42 8.15 14.90
C LYS A 294 -10.74 8.04 14.13
N ASN A 295 -11.16 6.82 13.84
CA ASN A 295 -12.45 6.60 13.18
C ASN A 295 -13.59 7.06 14.10
N GLY A 296 -14.55 7.80 13.52
CA GLY A 296 -15.68 8.37 14.26
C GLY A 296 -15.43 9.72 14.93
N ILE A 297 -14.21 10.29 14.86
CA ILE A 297 -13.90 11.59 15.48
C ILE A 297 -14.49 12.80 14.76
N GLY A 298 -14.98 12.62 13.52
CA GLY A 298 -15.65 13.67 12.75
C GLY A 298 -14.90 14.23 11.54
N LYS A 299 -13.91 13.52 10.98
CA LYS A 299 -13.16 13.95 9.78
C LYS A 299 -14.07 14.24 8.58
N THR A 300 -14.92 13.28 8.21
CA THR A 300 -15.95 13.43 7.18
C THR A 300 -16.92 14.57 7.52
N SER A 301 -17.36 14.66 8.78
CA SER A 301 -18.27 15.74 9.22
C SER A 301 -17.63 17.13 9.10
N LEU A 302 -16.32 17.23 9.35
CA LEU A 302 -15.54 18.46 9.15
C LEU A 302 -15.54 18.83 7.67
N LEU A 303 -15.21 17.91 6.77
CA LEU A 303 -15.22 18.19 5.33
C LEU A 303 -16.62 18.56 4.82
N ARG A 304 -17.68 17.85 5.25
CA ARG A 304 -19.09 18.20 4.92
C ARG A 304 -19.43 19.61 5.37
N ALA A 305 -19.02 19.98 6.58
CA ALA A 305 -19.29 21.29 7.13
C ALA A 305 -18.50 22.40 6.41
N VAL A 306 -17.26 22.16 6.02
CA VAL A 306 -16.47 23.08 5.18
C VAL A 306 -17.11 23.25 3.80
N ALA A 307 -17.62 22.16 3.21
CA ALA A 307 -18.33 22.17 1.94
C ALA A 307 -19.74 22.81 2.01
N GLY A 308 -20.19 23.25 3.19
CA GLY A 308 -21.50 23.90 3.39
C GLY A 308 -22.69 22.94 3.44
N VAL A 309 -22.46 21.63 3.43
CA VAL A 309 -23.52 20.59 3.51
C VAL A 309 -23.80 20.18 4.95
N GLY A 310 -22.82 20.33 5.85
CA GLY A 310 -22.90 19.99 7.27
C GLY A 310 -23.15 21.20 8.17
N LYS A 311 -23.61 20.92 9.40
CA LYS A 311 -23.75 21.95 10.44
C LYS A 311 -22.39 22.28 11.06
N SER A 312 -22.12 23.56 11.24
CA SER A 312 -20.92 24.05 11.93
C SER A 312 -21.18 25.29 12.77
N GLU A 313 -20.25 25.56 13.66
CA GLU A 313 -20.07 26.82 14.37
C GLU A 313 -18.71 27.41 14.01
N GLY A 314 -18.59 28.74 14.08
CA GLY A 314 -17.38 29.47 13.65
C GLY A 314 -17.54 30.08 12.26
N VAL A 315 -16.42 30.47 11.65
CA VAL A 315 -16.39 31.12 10.33
C VAL A 315 -15.66 30.23 9.34
N VAL A 316 -16.27 30.02 8.17
CA VAL A 316 -15.64 29.45 6.97
C VAL A 316 -15.57 30.55 5.92
N ARG A 317 -14.37 30.87 5.46
CA ARG A 317 -14.16 31.89 4.42
C ARG A 317 -13.25 31.34 3.32
N PHE A 318 -13.77 31.35 2.10
CA PHE A 318 -12.99 31.06 0.91
C PHE A 318 -12.29 32.32 0.40
N GLY A 319 -11.11 32.13 -0.17
CA GLY A 319 -10.31 33.18 -0.79
C GLY A 319 -10.84 33.68 -2.13
N THR A 320 -10.08 34.55 -2.77
CA THR A 320 -10.44 35.12 -4.08
C THR A 320 -10.31 34.08 -5.19
N HIS A 321 -11.32 33.99 -6.07
CA HIS A 321 -11.40 33.02 -7.18
C HIS A 321 -11.22 31.56 -6.74
N VAL A 322 -11.63 31.21 -5.53
CA VAL A 322 -11.60 29.83 -5.06
C VAL A 322 -12.85 29.11 -5.56
N GLU A 323 -12.64 28.09 -6.37
CA GLU A 323 -13.67 27.13 -6.77
C GLU A 323 -13.28 25.79 -6.17
N PHE A 324 -14.14 25.26 -5.29
CA PHE A 324 -13.86 24.00 -4.61
C PHE A 324 -14.71 22.85 -5.15
N GLY A 325 -14.11 21.67 -5.19
CA GLY A 325 -14.79 20.40 -5.46
C GLY A 325 -14.79 19.57 -4.19
N TYR A 326 -15.96 19.12 -3.74
CA TYR A 326 -16.08 18.22 -2.61
C TYR A 326 -16.44 16.82 -3.06
N TYR A 327 -15.60 15.86 -2.69
CA TYR A 327 -15.69 14.46 -3.09
C TYR A 327 -15.80 13.58 -1.87
N THR A 328 -16.86 12.78 -1.85
CA THR A 328 -17.14 11.86 -0.74
C THR A 328 -17.29 10.43 -1.21
N GLN A 329 -17.03 9.52 -0.29
CA GLN A 329 -17.37 8.11 -0.43
C GLN A 329 -18.87 7.87 -0.73
N GLU A 330 -19.78 8.76 -0.29
CA GLU A 330 -21.23 8.62 -0.56
C GLU A 330 -21.63 9.07 -1.97
N GLN A 331 -20.88 10.00 -2.58
CA GLN A 331 -21.08 10.43 -3.98
C GLN A 331 -20.66 9.35 -4.99
N GLU A 332 -19.97 8.29 -4.55
CA GLU A 332 -19.67 7.09 -5.33
C GLU A 332 -20.85 6.11 -5.46
N GLN A 333 -22.04 6.44 -4.91
CA GLN A 333 -23.26 5.73 -5.30
C GLN A 333 -23.66 6.12 -6.73
N LEU A 334 -22.86 5.62 -7.67
CA LEU A 334 -23.12 5.68 -9.09
C LEU A 334 -24.47 5.00 -9.34
N ASP A 335 -25.36 5.72 -10.02
CA ASP A 335 -26.70 5.23 -10.30
C ASP A 335 -26.62 3.99 -11.20
N PRO A 336 -26.99 2.79 -10.72
CA PRO A 336 -26.79 1.55 -11.46
C PRO A 336 -27.61 1.49 -12.76
N ALA A 337 -28.64 2.34 -12.89
CA ALA A 337 -29.48 2.42 -14.07
C ALA A 337 -28.85 3.23 -15.21
N LEU A 338 -27.92 4.14 -14.90
CA LEU A 338 -27.27 4.99 -15.90
C LEU A 338 -26.16 4.25 -16.62
N THR A 339 -25.88 4.70 -17.85
CA THR A 339 -24.67 4.31 -18.56
C THR A 339 -23.46 5.08 -18.06
N VAL A 340 -22.26 4.56 -18.35
CA VAL A 340 -20.98 5.19 -18.03
C VAL A 340 -20.94 6.66 -18.52
N ILE A 341 -21.32 6.91 -19.77
CA ILE A 341 -21.31 8.26 -20.35
C ILE A 341 -22.37 9.19 -19.75
N GLU A 342 -23.59 8.68 -19.54
CA GLU A 342 -24.69 9.44 -18.92
C GLU A 342 -24.34 9.85 -17.49
N THR A 343 -23.58 9.03 -16.77
CA THR A 343 -23.13 9.33 -15.41
C THR A 343 -22.27 10.60 -15.39
N LEU A 344 -21.33 10.74 -16.32
CA LEU A 344 -20.50 11.95 -16.43
C LEU A 344 -21.33 13.17 -16.87
N TRP A 345 -22.25 13.00 -17.82
CA TRP A 345 -23.14 14.09 -18.24
C TRP A 345 -24.10 14.55 -17.16
N ARG A 346 -24.56 13.64 -16.30
CA ARG A 346 -25.42 14.01 -15.17
C ARG A 346 -24.71 14.95 -14.20
N VAL A 347 -23.41 14.75 -13.99
CA VAL A 347 -22.58 15.60 -13.13
C VAL A 347 -22.14 16.87 -13.88
N TYR A 348 -21.77 16.76 -15.16
CA TYR A 348 -21.25 17.86 -15.96
C TYR A 348 -22.03 18.02 -17.29
N PRO A 349 -23.28 18.51 -17.25
CA PRO A 349 -24.19 18.53 -18.40
C PRO A 349 -23.78 19.50 -19.52
N THR A 350 -22.92 20.47 -19.21
CA THR A 350 -22.44 21.48 -20.15
C THR A 350 -21.21 21.03 -20.95
N ARG A 351 -20.60 19.89 -20.60
CA ARG A 351 -19.40 19.38 -21.29
C ARG A 351 -19.79 18.66 -22.59
N SER A 352 -18.99 18.88 -23.64
CA SER A 352 -19.21 18.23 -24.92
C SER A 352 -18.94 16.73 -24.83
N GLU A 353 -19.60 15.95 -25.69
CA GLU A 353 -19.39 14.51 -25.81
C GLU A 353 -17.91 14.16 -26.01
N THR A 354 -17.22 14.93 -26.86
CA THR A 354 -15.80 14.73 -27.14
C THR A 354 -14.95 14.78 -25.87
N VAL A 355 -15.16 15.78 -25.02
CA VAL A 355 -14.40 15.93 -23.76
C VAL A 355 -14.67 14.76 -22.81
N ILE A 356 -15.92 14.34 -22.69
CA ILE A 356 -16.30 13.21 -21.83
C ILE A 356 -15.72 11.90 -22.35
N ARG A 357 -15.84 11.62 -23.67
CA ARG A 357 -15.26 10.41 -24.26
C ARG A 357 -13.74 10.40 -24.18
N THR A 358 -13.07 11.55 -24.31
CA THR A 358 -11.62 11.66 -24.08
C THR A 358 -11.27 11.28 -22.64
N LYS A 359 -11.98 11.83 -21.64
CA LYS A 359 -11.74 11.48 -20.22
C LYS A 359 -12.08 10.04 -19.88
N LEU A 360 -13.10 9.46 -20.50
CA LEU A 360 -13.41 8.03 -20.37
C LEU A 360 -12.33 7.16 -21.03
N GLY A 361 -11.80 7.56 -22.18
CA GLY A 361 -10.69 6.87 -22.84
C GLY A 361 -9.41 6.87 -22.00
N HIS A 362 -9.16 7.97 -21.29
CA HIS A 362 -8.04 8.13 -20.36
C HIS A 362 -8.10 7.14 -19.18
N VAL A 363 -9.29 6.76 -18.74
CA VAL A 363 -9.51 5.72 -17.71
C VAL A 363 -9.92 4.37 -18.32
N LEU A 364 -9.51 4.11 -19.57
CA LEU A 364 -9.63 2.82 -20.27
C LEU A 364 -11.05 2.37 -20.65
N PHE A 365 -12.04 3.27 -20.67
CA PHE A 365 -13.33 2.98 -21.29
C PHE A 365 -13.25 3.30 -22.79
N HIS A 366 -13.37 2.29 -23.64
CA HIS A 366 -13.22 2.43 -25.09
C HIS A 366 -14.45 1.91 -25.86
N GLY A 367 -14.65 2.44 -27.07
CA GLY A 367 -15.70 1.94 -27.97
C GLY A 367 -17.09 1.95 -27.33
N ASP A 368 -17.68 0.76 -27.20
CA ASP A 368 -19.03 0.54 -26.66
C ASP A 368 -19.07 0.45 -25.12
N ASP A 369 -17.92 0.39 -24.45
CA ASP A 369 -17.85 0.33 -22.98
C ASP A 369 -18.51 1.54 -22.32
N VAL A 370 -18.52 2.68 -23.00
CA VAL A 370 -19.14 3.93 -22.52
C VAL A 370 -20.67 3.84 -22.43
N TYR A 371 -21.28 2.85 -23.09
CA TYR A 371 -22.73 2.59 -23.07
C TYR A 371 -23.11 1.45 -22.12
N LYS A 372 -22.15 0.80 -21.46
CA LYS A 372 -22.43 -0.17 -20.40
C LYS A 372 -23.15 0.53 -19.25
N ARG A 373 -24.08 -0.18 -18.61
CA ARG A 373 -24.73 0.29 -17.39
C ARG A 373 -23.78 0.17 -16.21
N VAL A 374 -23.85 1.13 -15.30
CA VAL A 374 -23.05 1.14 -14.07
C VAL A 374 -23.27 -0.13 -13.24
N GLY A 375 -24.49 -0.66 -13.22
CA GLY A 375 -24.81 -1.90 -12.49
C GLY A 375 -24.10 -3.16 -13.03
N ASP A 376 -23.64 -3.14 -14.29
CA ASP A 376 -22.96 -4.26 -14.94
C ASP A 376 -21.43 -4.17 -14.82
N LEU A 377 -20.91 -3.08 -14.26
CA LEU A 377 -19.47 -2.83 -14.14
C LEU A 377 -18.85 -3.63 -13.00
N SER A 378 -17.65 -4.15 -13.25
CA SER A 378 -16.79 -4.71 -12.21
C SER A 378 -16.39 -3.66 -11.16
N GLY A 379 -15.85 -4.10 -10.02
CA GLY A 379 -15.35 -3.18 -8.98
C GLY A 379 -14.26 -2.22 -9.50
N GLY A 380 -13.30 -2.73 -10.28
CA GLY A 380 -12.25 -1.92 -10.90
C GLY A 380 -12.79 -0.95 -11.96
N GLU A 381 -13.76 -1.36 -12.78
CA GLU A 381 -14.40 -0.44 -13.74
C GLU A 381 -15.17 0.69 -13.02
N ARG A 382 -15.87 0.39 -11.93
CA ARG A 382 -16.53 1.43 -11.12
C ARG A 382 -15.53 2.41 -10.52
N SER A 383 -14.37 1.91 -10.08
CA SER A 383 -13.27 2.71 -9.56
C SER A 383 -12.71 3.67 -10.62
N ARG A 384 -12.47 3.16 -11.83
CA ARG A 384 -12.04 3.97 -12.98
C ARG A 384 -13.07 5.02 -13.39
N LEU A 385 -14.37 4.69 -13.30
CA LEU A 385 -15.45 5.63 -13.56
C LEU A 385 -15.48 6.77 -12.52
N ALA A 386 -15.36 6.44 -11.23
CA ALA A 386 -15.25 7.44 -10.17
C ALA A 386 -14.08 8.39 -10.43
N LEU A 387 -12.90 7.83 -10.75
CA LEU A 387 -11.71 8.61 -11.09
C LEU A 387 -11.93 9.54 -12.29
N ALA A 388 -12.68 9.11 -13.31
CA ALA A 388 -13.04 9.96 -14.45
C ALA A 388 -13.89 11.17 -14.03
N ILE A 389 -14.88 10.96 -13.16
CA ILE A 389 -15.75 12.01 -12.63
C ILE A 389 -14.94 13.02 -11.81
N LEU A 390 -14.02 12.54 -10.97
CA LEU A 390 -13.08 13.39 -10.21
C LEU A 390 -12.27 14.27 -11.17
N SER A 391 -11.70 13.68 -12.23
CA SER A 391 -10.79 14.36 -13.15
C SER A 391 -11.41 15.47 -14.01
N LEU A 392 -12.75 15.53 -14.05
CA LEU A 392 -13.51 16.55 -14.77
C LEU A 392 -13.77 17.81 -13.94
N SER A 393 -13.36 17.80 -12.67
CA SER A 393 -13.47 18.96 -11.79
C SER A 393 -12.80 20.18 -12.39
N PRO A 394 -13.49 21.33 -12.47
CA PRO A 394 -12.85 22.61 -12.74
C PRO A 394 -12.16 23.22 -11.50
N ALA A 395 -12.33 22.60 -10.32
CA ALA A 395 -11.97 23.18 -9.03
C ALA A 395 -10.46 23.38 -8.84
N ASN A 396 -10.10 24.45 -8.13
CA ASN A 396 -8.73 24.76 -7.70
C ASN A 396 -8.48 24.48 -6.20
N LEU A 397 -9.53 24.12 -5.45
CA LEU A 397 -9.45 23.52 -4.12
C LEU A 397 -10.17 22.15 -4.14
N LEU A 398 -9.45 21.07 -3.86
CA LEU A 398 -10.03 19.74 -3.76
C LEU A 398 -10.23 19.36 -2.30
N LEU A 399 -11.47 19.05 -1.92
CA LEU A 399 -11.84 18.47 -0.63
C LEU A 399 -12.11 16.98 -0.84
N LEU A 400 -11.21 16.11 -0.41
CA LEU A 400 -11.25 14.68 -0.69
C LEU A 400 -11.48 13.88 0.60
N ASP A 401 -12.57 13.11 0.68
CA ASP A 401 -12.85 12.23 1.82
C ASP A 401 -12.64 10.76 1.43
N GLU A 402 -11.53 10.17 1.87
CA GLU A 402 -11.09 8.78 1.56
C GLU A 402 -11.05 8.47 0.05
N PRO A 403 -10.34 9.26 -0.77
CA PRO A 403 -10.41 9.18 -2.23
C PRO A 403 -9.76 7.92 -2.82
N THR A 404 -8.97 7.19 -2.04
CA THR A 404 -8.32 5.93 -2.43
C THR A 404 -9.14 4.70 -2.06
N ASN A 405 -10.23 4.88 -1.31
CA ASN A 405 -11.05 3.75 -0.91
C ASN A 405 -11.74 3.13 -2.13
N HIS A 406 -11.87 1.80 -2.16
CA HIS A 406 -12.43 1.04 -3.28
C HIS A 406 -11.66 1.08 -4.61
N LEU A 407 -10.67 1.97 -4.78
CA LEU A 407 -9.81 2.00 -5.96
C LEU A 407 -8.87 0.78 -6.01
N ASP A 408 -8.74 0.19 -7.19
CA ASP A 408 -7.68 -0.78 -7.47
C ASP A 408 -6.30 -0.11 -7.48
N ILE A 409 -5.24 -0.91 -7.36
CA ILE A 409 -3.85 -0.42 -7.26
C ILE A 409 -3.51 0.51 -8.44
N GLU A 410 -3.93 0.16 -9.66
CA GLU A 410 -3.65 0.94 -10.86
C GLU A 410 -4.35 2.31 -10.83
N SER A 411 -5.62 2.35 -10.41
CA SER A 411 -6.38 3.61 -10.30
C SER A 411 -5.87 4.47 -9.15
N LYS A 412 -5.37 3.87 -8.06
CA LYS A 412 -4.70 4.60 -6.98
C LYS A 412 -3.43 5.30 -7.49
N GLU A 413 -2.57 4.61 -8.24
CA GLU A 413 -1.34 5.20 -8.82
C GLU A 413 -1.67 6.35 -9.77
N ALA A 414 -2.68 6.15 -10.61
CA ALA A 414 -3.16 7.17 -11.53
C ALA A 414 -3.67 8.41 -10.79
N LEU A 415 -4.43 8.23 -9.70
CA LEU A 415 -4.92 9.31 -8.86
C LEU A 415 -3.77 10.03 -8.14
N GLU A 416 -2.84 9.27 -7.56
CA GLU A 416 -1.64 9.79 -6.88
C GLU A 416 -0.81 10.67 -7.81
N ALA A 417 -0.45 10.17 -8.99
CA ALA A 417 0.28 10.92 -10.00
C ALA A 417 -0.47 12.19 -10.42
N ALA A 418 -1.77 12.07 -10.67
CA ALA A 418 -2.60 13.20 -11.09
C ALA A 418 -2.70 14.31 -10.01
N LEU A 419 -2.75 13.93 -8.73
CA LEU A 419 -2.80 14.88 -7.61
C LEU A 419 -1.42 15.45 -7.26
N LEU A 420 -0.33 14.70 -7.48
CA LEU A 420 1.03 15.22 -7.38
C LEU A 420 1.31 16.33 -8.38
N ASP A 421 0.76 16.24 -9.58
CA ASP A 421 0.90 17.26 -10.63
C ASP A 421 -0.15 18.37 -10.54
N PHE A 422 -1.14 18.23 -9.66
CA PHE A 422 -2.20 19.22 -9.51
C PHE A 422 -1.65 20.54 -8.92
N PRO A 423 -1.81 21.68 -9.61
CA PRO A 423 -1.27 22.97 -9.16
C PRO A 423 -2.15 23.68 -8.11
N GLY A 424 -3.34 23.14 -7.82
CA GLY A 424 -4.27 23.70 -6.85
C GLY A 424 -3.94 23.31 -5.41
N THR A 425 -4.93 23.50 -4.53
CA THR A 425 -4.82 23.18 -3.10
C THR A 425 -5.63 21.94 -2.80
N ILE A 426 -5.14 21.08 -1.91
CA ILE A 426 -5.82 19.82 -1.56
C ILE A 426 -5.98 19.77 -0.04
N LEU A 427 -7.21 19.54 0.42
CA LEU A 427 -7.50 19.14 1.79
C LEU A 427 -8.13 17.75 1.73
N PHE A 428 -7.47 16.76 2.29
CA PHE A 428 -7.91 15.38 2.15
C PHE A 428 -7.87 14.59 3.45
N VAL A 429 -8.74 13.60 3.54
CA VAL A 429 -8.74 12.56 4.55
C VAL A 429 -8.38 11.26 3.84
N SER A 430 -7.39 10.53 4.36
CA SER A 430 -7.03 9.23 3.84
C SER A 430 -6.48 8.34 4.95
N HIS A 431 -6.82 7.06 4.89
CA HIS A 431 -6.17 6.00 5.65
C HIS A 431 -5.01 5.32 4.90
N ASP A 432 -4.76 5.70 3.65
CA ASP A 432 -3.68 5.14 2.85
C ASP A 432 -2.35 5.84 3.17
N ARG A 433 -1.42 5.10 3.79
CA ARG A 433 -0.12 5.62 4.23
C ARG A 433 0.76 6.03 3.06
N TYR A 434 0.66 5.33 1.93
CA TYR A 434 1.43 5.68 0.74
C TYR A 434 0.91 6.97 0.14
N PHE A 435 -0.41 7.11 0.04
CA PHE A 435 -1.05 8.34 -0.39
C PHE A 435 -0.65 9.54 0.50
N LEU A 436 -0.66 9.34 1.83
CA LEU A 436 -0.23 10.36 2.80
C LEU A 436 1.25 10.72 2.65
N ALA A 437 2.15 9.74 2.57
CA ALA A 437 3.58 9.96 2.45
C ALA A 437 3.95 10.71 1.17
N THR A 438 3.27 10.38 0.07
CA THR A 438 3.53 10.93 -1.25
C THR A 438 2.92 12.32 -1.43
N LEU A 439 1.69 12.55 -0.98
CA LEU A 439 0.95 13.79 -1.27
C LEU A 439 1.03 14.84 -0.16
N ALA A 440 1.08 14.45 1.13
CA ALA A 440 0.92 15.39 2.24
C ALA A 440 2.17 16.28 2.44
N THR A 441 1.93 17.58 2.47
CA THR A 441 2.94 18.61 2.81
C THR A 441 2.76 19.19 4.21
N ARG A 442 1.58 18.99 4.79
CA ARG A 442 1.17 19.45 6.12
C ARG A 442 0.11 18.49 6.66
N ILE A 443 0.16 18.23 7.97
CA ILE A 443 -0.71 17.25 8.63
C ILE A 443 -1.49 17.91 9.76
N LEU A 444 -2.80 17.74 9.71
CA LEU A 444 -3.73 18.11 10.76
C LEU A 444 -4.19 16.87 11.49
N SER A 445 -3.75 16.70 12.73
CA SER A 445 -4.19 15.59 13.58
C SER A 445 -5.33 16.05 14.48
N LEU A 446 -6.52 15.55 14.19
CA LEU A 446 -7.73 15.81 14.95
C LEU A 446 -7.80 14.86 16.15
N THR A 447 -7.93 15.45 17.34
CA THR A 447 -8.19 14.75 18.60
C THR A 447 -9.47 15.31 19.23
N GLU A 448 -10.03 14.62 20.22
CA GLU A 448 -11.30 15.04 20.86
C GLU A 448 -11.22 16.48 21.42
N ASN A 449 -10.04 16.85 21.91
CA ASN A 449 -9.84 18.11 22.65
C ASN A 449 -9.12 19.20 21.85
N ARG A 450 -8.47 18.87 20.72
CA ARG A 450 -7.67 19.84 19.94
C ARG A 450 -7.40 19.37 18.51
N MET A 451 -7.17 20.32 17.62
CA MET A 451 -6.52 20.11 16.32
C MET A 451 -5.02 20.40 16.49
N LEU A 452 -4.18 19.43 16.15
CA LEU A 452 -2.72 19.60 16.10
C LEU A 452 -2.29 19.81 14.66
N ASP A 453 -1.43 20.79 14.46
CA ASP A 453 -0.97 21.23 13.15
C ASP A 453 0.53 20.99 13.03
N TYR A 454 0.91 20.14 12.09
CA TYR A 454 2.28 19.74 11.85
C TYR A 454 2.69 20.19 10.45
N GLU A 455 3.70 21.05 10.39
CA GLU A 455 4.38 21.38 9.14
C GLU A 455 5.37 20.27 8.80
N GLY A 456 5.21 19.64 7.64
CA GLY A 456 6.03 18.51 7.20
C GLY A 456 5.22 17.37 6.59
N ASN A 457 5.96 16.43 5.99
CA ASN A 457 5.41 15.22 5.40
C ASN A 457 5.00 14.18 6.46
N TYR A 458 4.36 13.09 6.02
CA TYR A 458 3.91 12.01 6.89
C TYR A 458 5.01 11.35 7.73
N GLU A 459 6.21 11.20 7.18
CA GLU A 459 7.35 10.63 7.90
C GLU A 459 7.78 11.51 9.08
N SER A 460 7.81 12.82 8.87
CA SER A 460 8.14 13.80 9.93
C SER A 460 7.12 13.74 11.07
N PHE A 461 5.84 13.57 10.73
CA PHE A 461 4.77 13.38 11.71
C PHE A 461 4.94 12.09 12.51
N LEU A 462 5.25 10.96 11.86
CA LEU A 462 5.50 9.69 12.54
C LEU A 462 6.67 9.80 13.53
N ALA A 463 7.78 10.39 13.10
CA ALA A 463 8.96 10.59 13.96
C ALA A 463 8.64 11.45 15.20
N ALA A 464 7.85 12.50 15.04
CA ALA A 464 7.40 13.34 16.15
C ALA A 464 6.46 12.59 17.11
N GLN A 465 5.62 11.70 16.58
CA GLN A 465 4.69 10.91 17.38
C GLN A 465 5.42 9.85 18.24
N THR A 466 6.44 9.19 17.68
CA THR A 466 7.27 8.22 18.42
C THR A 466 8.04 8.88 19.57
N GLN A 467 8.55 10.10 19.36
CA GLN A 467 9.23 10.87 20.42
C GLN A 467 8.27 11.30 21.54
N GLN A 468 6.98 11.50 21.24
CA GLN A 468 5.96 11.82 22.24
C GLN A 468 5.43 10.57 22.97
N SER A 469 5.40 9.39 22.33
CA SER A 469 4.96 8.14 22.97
C SER A 469 5.97 7.59 23.98
N ASP A 470 7.27 7.87 23.78
CA ASP A 470 8.31 7.51 24.76
C ASP A 470 8.31 8.43 26.00
N GLU A 471 7.57 9.55 25.97
CA GLU A 471 7.35 10.45 27.10
C GLU A 471 5.95 10.26 27.71
N THR A 472 5.65 9.07 28.26
CA THR A 472 4.53 8.93 29.22
C THR A 472 5.06 9.04 30.66
N PRO A 473 4.42 9.82 31.56
CA PRO A 473 5.09 10.39 32.72
C PRO A 473 5.07 9.45 33.92
N THR A 474 6.24 8.99 34.36
CA THR A 474 6.39 8.57 35.76
C THR A 474 6.70 9.81 36.60
N VAL A 475 5.78 10.09 37.52
CA VAL A 475 5.87 11.11 38.55
C VAL A 475 7.22 11.03 39.27
N LYS A 476 8.09 12.00 39.00
CA LYS A 476 8.94 12.66 40.01
C LYS A 476 9.03 14.15 39.68
N GLU A 477 8.02 14.89 40.10
CA GLU A 477 8.22 16.29 40.48
C GLU A 477 9.18 16.32 41.66
N THR A 478 10.39 16.84 41.46
CA THR A 478 10.96 17.98 42.19
C THR A 478 12.43 18.12 41.82
N ALA A 479 12.71 19.05 40.89
CA ALA A 479 13.93 19.87 40.79
C ALA A 479 14.16 20.29 39.34
N ARG A 480 13.32 21.21 38.83
CA ARG A 480 13.76 22.15 37.80
C ARG A 480 13.76 23.54 38.41
N GLN A 481 14.91 23.92 38.96
CA GLN A 481 15.45 25.26 38.86
C GLN A 481 16.90 25.26 39.33
N ALA A 482 17.81 25.08 38.38
CA ALA A 482 18.95 25.97 38.15
C ALA A 482 19.91 25.34 37.11
N LEU A 483 20.30 26.17 36.14
CA LEU A 483 21.52 26.09 35.33
C LEU A 483 21.48 25.19 34.08
N SER A 484 21.28 25.83 32.93
CA SER A 484 22.16 25.62 31.77
C SER A 484 23.40 26.51 31.91
N PRO A 485 24.52 26.30 31.16
CA PRO A 485 24.69 25.43 30.00
C PRO A 485 25.93 24.48 30.05
N GLU A 486 25.86 23.44 29.21
CA GLU A 486 26.94 22.65 28.58
C GLU A 486 28.17 22.16 29.39
N ALA A 487 28.33 20.82 29.46
CA ALA A 487 29.56 20.03 29.17
C ALA A 487 29.33 18.53 29.52
N PRO A 488 30.22 17.58 29.18
CA PRO A 488 30.85 17.29 27.89
C PRO A 488 30.53 15.85 27.43
N ARG A 489 30.29 15.62 26.14
CA ARG A 489 30.30 14.26 25.57
C ARG A 489 31.75 13.77 25.47
N THR A 490 31.99 12.55 25.92
CA THR A 490 33.30 11.92 26.12
C THR A 490 34.18 11.97 24.86
N LYS A 491 35.49 12.22 25.06
CA LYS A 491 36.51 12.27 23.99
C LYS A 491 36.54 10.99 23.13
N ASP A 492 36.10 9.85 23.67
CA ASP A 492 36.14 8.55 22.97
C ASP A 492 35.04 8.37 21.91
N GLU A 493 33.84 8.94 22.08
CA GLU A 493 32.78 8.83 21.07
C GLU A 493 33.05 9.71 19.84
N ARG A 494 33.65 10.89 20.04
CA ARG A 494 33.99 11.81 18.94
C ARG A 494 35.16 11.28 18.11
N ALA A 495 36.12 10.61 18.76
CA ALA A 495 37.24 9.94 18.09
C ALA A 495 36.78 8.72 17.28
N ARG A 496 35.86 7.89 17.82
CA ARG A 496 35.28 6.74 17.09
C ARG A 496 34.50 7.18 15.84
N ARG A 497 33.60 8.17 15.97
CA ARG A 497 32.83 8.69 14.82
C ARG A 497 33.69 9.38 13.75
N GLN A 498 34.82 9.97 14.11
CA GLN A 498 35.76 10.55 13.14
C GLN A 498 36.57 9.48 12.41
N LEU A 499 36.94 8.38 13.10
CA LEU A 499 37.64 7.25 12.49
C LEU A 499 36.72 6.50 11.51
N GLU A 500 35.47 6.28 11.89
CA GLU A 500 34.45 5.61 11.09
C GLU A 500 34.13 6.41 9.82
N LYS A 501 33.87 7.72 9.93
CA LYS A 501 33.69 8.61 8.77
C LYS A 501 34.92 8.69 7.86
N ALA A 502 36.12 8.56 8.41
CA ALA A 502 37.35 8.53 7.61
C ALA A 502 37.55 7.19 6.89
N GLN A 503 37.06 6.09 7.47
CA GLN A 503 37.05 4.76 6.85
C GLN A 503 35.99 4.68 5.74
N ASP A 504 34.79 5.20 5.98
CA ASP A 504 33.71 5.23 4.97
C ASP A 504 34.10 6.06 3.76
N ARG A 505 34.73 7.22 3.99
CA ARG A 505 35.25 8.06 2.89
C ARG A 505 36.34 7.35 2.08
N LYS A 506 37.16 6.50 2.70
CA LYS A 506 38.17 5.70 1.99
C LYS A 506 37.54 4.54 1.20
N ARG A 507 36.45 3.94 1.69
CA ARG A 507 35.70 2.88 0.99
C ARG A 507 35.01 3.43 -0.26
N LEU A 508 34.29 4.55 -0.13
CA LEU A 508 33.65 5.26 -1.24
C LEU A 508 34.68 5.76 -2.28
N ALA A 509 35.82 6.28 -1.84
CA ALA A 509 36.90 6.68 -2.75
C ALA A 509 37.51 5.49 -3.53
N ARG A 510 37.41 4.27 -3.00
CA ARG A 510 37.92 3.07 -3.66
C ARG A 510 36.94 2.47 -4.66
N LEU A 511 35.64 2.51 -4.36
CA LEU A 511 34.59 2.15 -5.34
C LEU A 511 34.63 3.08 -6.55
N THR A 512 34.74 4.38 -6.34
CA THR A 512 34.86 5.36 -7.44
C THR A 512 36.11 5.13 -8.30
N THR A 513 37.23 4.66 -7.73
CA THR A 513 38.40 4.28 -8.54
C THR A 513 38.19 2.99 -9.35
N LEU A 514 37.44 2.02 -8.82
CA LEU A 514 37.11 0.79 -9.54
C LEU A 514 36.12 1.07 -10.68
N GLU A 515 35.14 1.94 -10.48
CA GLU A 515 34.21 2.41 -11.53
C GLU A 515 34.95 3.09 -12.68
N GLN A 516 35.92 3.95 -12.38
CA GLN A 516 36.76 4.58 -13.41
C GLN A 516 37.60 3.57 -14.19
N GLN A 517 38.06 2.49 -13.53
CA GLN A 517 38.80 1.41 -14.20
C GLN A 517 37.89 0.56 -15.11
N ILE A 518 36.66 0.30 -14.68
CA ILE A 518 35.64 -0.38 -15.48
C ILE A 518 35.36 0.44 -16.74
N GLU A 519 35.02 1.73 -16.59
CA GLU A 519 34.69 2.61 -17.72
C GLU A 519 35.85 2.72 -18.73
N GLN A 520 37.10 2.74 -18.24
CA GLN A 520 38.28 2.78 -19.10
C GLN A 520 38.48 1.46 -19.86
N LEU A 521 38.35 0.32 -19.19
CA LEU A 521 38.51 -1.00 -19.82
C LEU A 521 37.42 -1.27 -20.86
N GLU A 522 36.17 -0.89 -20.59
CA GLU A 522 35.07 -1.01 -21.55
C GLU A 522 35.31 -0.18 -22.81
N LYS A 523 35.84 1.04 -22.67
CA LYS A 523 36.22 1.88 -23.81
C LYS A 523 37.33 1.22 -24.63
N GLU A 524 38.35 0.68 -23.98
CA GLU A 524 39.46 0.00 -24.66
C GLU A 524 39.01 -1.27 -25.39
N ILE A 525 38.16 -2.09 -24.77
CA ILE A 525 37.56 -3.29 -25.38
C ILE A 525 36.77 -2.91 -26.63
N LYS A 526 35.95 -1.86 -26.55
CA LYS A 526 35.14 -1.39 -27.69
C LYS A 526 36.00 -0.90 -28.86
N VAL A 527 37.14 -0.28 -28.58
CA VAL A 527 38.10 0.12 -29.63
C VAL A 527 38.72 -1.10 -30.30
N ASP A 528 39.13 -2.10 -29.51
CA ASP A 528 39.74 -3.32 -30.05
C ASP A 528 38.73 -4.16 -30.85
N GLU A 529 37.47 -4.24 -30.41
CA GLU A 529 36.37 -4.87 -31.15
C GLU A 529 36.14 -4.19 -32.51
N ALA A 530 36.10 -2.85 -32.54
CA ALA A 530 35.98 -2.11 -33.79
C ALA A 530 37.18 -2.36 -34.72
N ARG A 531 38.39 -2.47 -34.15
CA ARG A 531 39.61 -2.76 -34.90
C ARG A 531 39.63 -4.17 -35.47
N LEU A 532 39.10 -5.15 -34.75
CA LEU A 532 38.94 -6.54 -35.22
C LEU A 532 37.99 -6.64 -36.42
N VAL A 533 36.92 -5.84 -36.43
CA VAL A 533 36.01 -5.75 -37.58
C VAL A 533 36.76 -5.22 -38.82
N GLU A 534 37.54 -4.15 -38.69
CA GLU A 534 38.36 -3.60 -39.78
C GLU A 534 39.41 -4.59 -40.30
N LEU A 535 40.11 -5.29 -39.39
CA LEU A 535 41.14 -6.27 -39.74
C LEU A 535 40.56 -7.53 -40.41
N SER A 536 39.35 -7.93 -40.02
CA SER A 536 38.59 -9.03 -40.63
C SER A 536 38.25 -8.75 -42.10
N GLU A 537 37.91 -7.50 -42.44
CA GLU A 537 37.66 -7.07 -43.81
C GLU A 537 38.94 -7.06 -44.68
N GLN A 538 40.11 -6.86 -44.06
CA GLN A 538 41.42 -6.82 -44.73
C GLN A 538 42.09 -8.20 -44.86
N GLY A 539 41.61 -9.21 -44.11
CA GLY A 539 42.08 -10.59 -44.19
C GLY A 539 43.43 -10.88 -43.52
N ASP A 540 43.89 -10.02 -42.60
CA ASP A 540 45.15 -10.19 -41.86
C ASP A 540 44.95 -11.08 -40.62
N TRP A 541 45.07 -12.38 -40.82
CA TRP A 541 44.86 -13.39 -39.78
C TRP A 541 45.84 -13.33 -38.61
N VAL A 542 47.03 -12.76 -38.79
CA VAL A 542 48.04 -12.65 -37.73
C VAL A 542 47.67 -11.51 -36.79
N ALA A 543 47.32 -10.34 -37.34
CA ALA A 543 46.87 -9.19 -36.56
C ALA A 543 45.53 -9.44 -35.83
N ILE A 544 44.62 -10.21 -36.44
CA ILE A 544 43.35 -10.63 -35.81
C ILE A 544 43.62 -11.50 -34.58
N ASN A 545 44.55 -12.44 -34.66
CA ASN A 545 44.83 -13.33 -33.53
C ASN A 545 45.48 -12.57 -32.36
N GLU A 546 46.39 -11.64 -32.64
CA GLU A 546 47.03 -10.78 -31.62
C GLU A 546 46.02 -9.85 -30.93
N HIS A 547 45.10 -9.24 -31.68
CA HIS A 547 44.04 -8.40 -31.09
C HIS A 547 42.99 -9.21 -30.33
N ASN A 548 42.67 -10.44 -30.76
CA ASN A 548 41.80 -11.33 -30.00
C ASN A 548 42.40 -11.74 -28.66
N GLU A 549 43.71 -11.99 -28.60
CA GLU A 549 44.42 -12.31 -27.36
C GLU A 549 44.40 -11.12 -26.39
N GLN A 550 44.65 -9.91 -26.90
CA GLN A 550 44.53 -8.67 -26.10
C GLN A 550 43.09 -8.41 -25.62
N LEU A 551 42.10 -8.68 -26.46
CA LEU A 551 40.69 -8.54 -26.12
C LEU A 551 40.28 -9.53 -25.02
N GLN A 552 40.78 -10.77 -25.10
CA GLN A 552 40.54 -11.78 -24.06
C GLN A 552 41.17 -11.36 -22.73
N GLU A 553 42.42 -10.89 -22.74
CA GLU A 553 43.12 -10.41 -21.53
C GLU A 553 42.38 -9.22 -20.89
N LYS A 554 41.91 -8.25 -21.70
CA LYS A 554 41.13 -7.10 -21.21
C LYS A 554 39.77 -7.52 -20.64
N ASN A 555 39.08 -8.47 -21.27
CA ASN A 555 37.82 -9.01 -20.75
C ASN A 555 38.00 -9.77 -19.43
N GLU A 556 39.05 -10.57 -19.30
CA GLU A 556 39.39 -11.23 -18.03
C GLU A 556 39.70 -10.21 -16.93
N ARG A 557 40.42 -9.14 -17.28
CA ARG A 557 40.70 -8.04 -16.36
C ARG A 557 39.43 -7.29 -15.96
N LEU A 558 38.53 -7.01 -16.89
CA LEU A 558 37.24 -6.38 -16.62
C LEU A 558 36.40 -7.24 -15.66
N ALA A 559 36.32 -8.54 -15.90
CA ALA A 559 35.62 -9.48 -15.02
C ALA A 559 36.23 -9.54 -13.61
N ASN A 560 37.55 -9.37 -13.47
CA ASN A 560 38.21 -9.27 -12.18
C ASN A 560 37.86 -7.99 -11.43
N VAL A 561 37.86 -6.85 -12.14
CA VAL A 561 37.53 -5.54 -11.55
C VAL A 561 36.05 -5.50 -11.14
N TYR A 562 35.14 -6.08 -11.93
CA TYR A 562 33.73 -6.23 -11.53
C TYR A 562 33.56 -7.07 -10.28
N ARG A 563 34.23 -8.23 -10.17
CA ARG A 563 34.20 -9.05 -8.96
C ARG A 563 34.76 -8.34 -7.74
N GLU A 564 35.83 -7.56 -7.91
CA GLU A 564 36.38 -6.75 -6.83
C GLU A 564 35.43 -5.60 -6.45
N TRP A 565 34.77 -4.97 -7.40
CA TRP A 565 33.78 -3.93 -7.13
C TRP A 565 32.55 -4.50 -6.40
N GLU A 566 32.01 -5.63 -6.84
CA GLU A 566 30.85 -6.31 -6.25
C GLU A 566 31.12 -6.73 -4.80
N ALA A 567 32.25 -7.41 -4.55
CA ALA A 567 32.65 -7.81 -3.20
C ALA A 567 32.85 -6.61 -2.25
N ARG A 568 33.23 -5.44 -2.79
CA ARG A 568 33.46 -4.22 -2.00
C ARG A 568 32.20 -3.38 -1.82
N SER A 569 31.25 -3.45 -2.74
CA SER A 569 29.94 -2.82 -2.58
C SER A 569 29.10 -3.51 -1.51
N GLU A 570 29.27 -4.83 -1.33
CA GLU A 570 28.61 -5.59 -0.27
C GLU A 570 29.19 -5.34 1.15
N GLU A 571 30.40 -4.77 1.24
CA GLU A 571 31.07 -4.42 2.51
C GLU A 571 30.67 -3.03 3.07
N ILE A 572 29.90 -2.24 2.30
CA ILE A 572 29.38 -0.90 2.67
C ILE A 572 27.91 -1.04 3.03
#